data_AF-A0A817VBN0-F1
#
_entry.id   AF-A0A817VBN0-F1
#
_cell.length_a   1.000
_cell.length_b   1.000
_cell.length_c   1.000
_cell.angle_alpha   90.00
_cell.angle_beta   90.00
_cell.angle_gamma   90.00
#
_symmetry.space_group_name_H-M   'P 1'
#
loop_
_entity.id
_entity.type
_entity.pdbx_description
1 polymer ?
#
loop_
_entity_poly.entity_id
_entity_poly.type
_entity_poly.pdbx_seq_one_letter_code
_entity_poly.pdbx_strand_id
1 'polypeptide(L)'
;MRSKIILNLNIKLLSGLINILLNGLIIRYVNLNIIGIANIRLKLYYRTILLFSRESLRRTIPNINNIHSIYHYINLIWLIIPLGLFFMSLSLLLILFIEKLNNKNFGLYYNESCFTYFLSAFIELLSEPFYLLSIITENDYIHIYIEFIASIIEERYRLFIISSFNDLLIKFIYPFVDHKLFNKTIPILKQTISMKILREADLYIITIFSLISYEEQAIYHMIYLFEFFFPNFIFSTIQQISFYYFQQTFLRTNINRYMIVNSEYIQDDLILLKQKQKQKQDYDQSYYRYNHISIYICS
;
A
#
# COMPACT_ATOMS: atom_id res chain seq x y z
N MET A 1 -17.42 -11.86 -3.10
CA MET A 1 -16.70 -10.96 -2.16
C MET A 1 -16.41 -11.59 -0.81
N ARG A 2 -17.40 -12.10 -0.05
CA ARG A 2 -17.14 -12.79 1.23
C ARG A 2 -16.15 -13.97 1.13
N SER A 3 -16.23 -14.76 0.06
CA SER A 3 -15.30 -15.87 -0.20
C SER A 3 -13.85 -15.41 -0.41
N LYS A 4 -13.62 -14.30 -1.14
CA LYS A 4 -12.28 -13.73 -1.36
C LYS A 4 -11.63 -13.27 -0.05
N ILE A 5 -12.41 -12.69 0.87
CA ILE A 5 -11.91 -12.23 2.18
C ILE A 5 -11.48 -13.41 3.05
N ILE A 6 -12.32 -14.45 3.13
CA ILE A 6 -12.01 -15.67 3.90
C ILE A 6 -10.78 -16.35 3.32
N LEU A 7 -10.64 -16.39 1.99
CA LEU A 7 -9.47 -16.95 1.32
C LEU A 7 -8.20 -16.15 1.61
N ASN A 8 -8.24 -14.82 1.52
CA ASN A 8 -7.09 -13.96 1.85
C ASN A 8 -6.69 -14.08 3.33
N LEU A 9 -7.66 -14.17 4.23
CA LEU A 9 -7.42 -14.43 5.65
C LEU A 9 -6.71 -15.79 5.82
N ASN A 10 -7.28 -16.86 5.26
CA ASN A 10 -6.69 -18.21 5.36
C ASN A 10 -5.26 -18.27 4.80
N ILE A 11 -4.99 -17.61 3.67
CA ILE A 11 -3.64 -17.52 3.09
C ILE A 11 -2.69 -16.80 4.05
N LYS A 12 -3.10 -15.65 4.61
CA LYS A 12 -2.27 -14.93 5.60
C LYS A 12 -1.99 -15.81 6.82
N LEU A 13 -3.01 -16.49 7.35
CA LEU A 13 -2.83 -17.39 8.48
C LEU A 13 -1.88 -18.53 8.16
N LEU A 14 -2.07 -19.18 7.02
CA LEU A 14 -1.23 -20.28 6.57
C LEU A 14 0.22 -19.84 6.38
N SER A 15 0.46 -18.70 5.74
CA SER A 15 1.81 -18.13 5.57
C SER A 15 2.48 -17.81 6.90
N GLY A 16 1.71 -17.33 7.89
CA GLY A 16 2.21 -17.06 9.23
C GLY A 16 2.61 -18.33 9.98
N LEU A 17 1.78 -19.37 9.90
CA LEU A 17 2.07 -20.69 10.49
C LEU A 17 3.29 -21.34 9.84
N ILE A 18 3.39 -21.30 8.50
CA ILE A 18 4.55 -21.80 7.77
C ILE A 18 5.82 -21.08 8.22
N ASN A 19 5.78 -19.75 8.33
CA ASN A 19 6.93 -18.97 8.80
C ASN A 19 7.34 -19.33 10.23
N ILE A 20 6.38 -19.56 11.14
CA ILE A 20 6.69 -20.02 12.50
C ILE A 20 7.34 -21.39 12.47
N LEU A 21 6.79 -22.33 11.71
CA LEU A 21 7.32 -23.69 11.60
C LEU A 21 8.74 -23.69 11.03
N LEU A 22 8.98 -22.93 9.95
CA LEU A 22 10.30 -22.80 9.34
C LEU A 22 11.30 -22.16 10.28
N ASN A 23 10.94 -21.05 10.94
CA ASN A 23 11.81 -20.43 11.94
C ASN A 23 12.10 -21.39 13.10
N GLY A 24 11.09 -22.12 13.57
CA GLY A 24 11.21 -23.18 14.57
C GLY A 24 12.20 -24.27 14.18
N LEU A 25 12.15 -24.73 12.93
CA LEU A 25 13.07 -25.73 12.39
C LEU A 25 14.50 -25.19 12.28
N ILE A 26 14.67 -23.96 11.79
CA ILE A 26 15.99 -23.33 11.65
C ILE A 26 16.75 -23.34 12.99
N ILE A 27 16.07 -23.07 14.10
CA ILE A 27 16.71 -23.03 15.43
C ILE A 27 17.19 -24.40 15.90
N ARG A 28 16.54 -25.49 15.48
CA ARG A 28 16.96 -26.83 15.85
C ARG A 28 18.24 -27.26 15.12
N TYR A 29 18.49 -26.70 13.94
CA TYR A 29 19.59 -27.13 13.07
C TYR A 29 20.74 -26.12 12.95
N VAL A 30 20.54 -24.86 13.35
CA VAL A 30 21.53 -23.78 13.21
C VAL A 30 21.97 -23.26 14.57
N ASN A 31 23.26 -23.00 14.72
CA ASN A 31 23.83 -22.42 15.94
C ASN A 31 23.21 -21.06 16.28
N LEU A 32 22.87 -20.86 17.56
CA LEU A 32 22.28 -19.63 18.07
C LEU A 32 23.08 -18.38 17.70
N ASN A 33 24.41 -18.44 17.79
CA ASN A 33 25.29 -17.34 17.39
C ASN A 33 25.06 -16.87 15.94
N ILE A 34 24.88 -17.80 15.00
CA ILE A 34 24.65 -17.50 13.58
C ILE A 34 23.27 -16.88 13.39
N ILE A 35 22.26 -17.43 14.10
CA ILE A 35 20.88 -16.93 14.04
C ILE A 35 20.79 -15.49 14.55
N GLY A 36 21.46 -15.16 15.66
CA GLY A 36 21.48 -13.81 16.23
C GLY A 36 22.08 -12.81 15.26
N ILE A 37 23.24 -13.14 14.67
CA ILE A 37 23.91 -12.29 13.68
C ILE A 37 23.03 -12.10 12.44
N ALA A 38 22.50 -13.18 11.86
CA ALA A 38 21.73 -13.11 10.63
C ALA A 38 20.42 -12.33 10.80
N ASN A 39 19.65 -12.62 11.85
CA ASN A 39 18.30 -12.08 12.00
C ASN A 39 18.21 -10.72 12.69
N ILE A 40 19.19 -10.33 13.49
CA ILE A 40 19.20 -9.00 14.12
C ILE A 40 20.09 -8.04 13.38
N ARG A 41 21.28 -8.46 12.92
CA ARG A 41 22.21 -7.55 12.25
C ARG A 41 21.95 -7.51 10.76
N LEU A 42 22.21 -8.60 10.05
CA LEU A 42 22.12 -8.65 8.59
C LEU A 42 20.70 -8.35 8.07
N LYS A 43 19.68 -8.90 8.73
CA LYS A 43 18.28 -8.64 8.38
C LYS A 43 17.83 -7.22 8.71
N LEU A 44 18.33 -6.60 9.77
CA LEU A 44 18.07 -5.19 10.05
C LEU A 44 18.62 -4.34 8.90
N TYR A 45 19.89 -4.55 8.53
CA TYR A 45 20.52 -3.85 7.40
C TYR A 45 19.75 -4.04 6.09
N TYR A 46 19.41 -5.28 5.75
CA TYR A 46 18.60 -5.57 4.57
C TYR A 46 17.27 -4.78 4.57
N ARG A 47 16.57 -4.74 5.71
CA ARG A 47 15.29 -4.02 5.83
C ARG A 47 15.47 -2.49 5.83
N THR A 48 16.60 -1.96 6.26
CA THR A 48 16.84 -0.51 6.20
C THR A 48 17.11 -0.05 4.78
N ILE A 49 17.96 -0.78 4.06
CA ILE A 49 18.30 -0.55 2.65
C ILE A 49 17.03 -0.44 1.81
N LEU A 50 16.19 -1.47 1.90
CA LEU A 50 14.99 -1.55 1.09
C LEU A 50 14.01 -0.44 1.43
N LEU A 51 13.92 -0.04 2.70
CA LEU A 51 13.05 1.06 3.11
C LEU A 51 13.46 2.39 2.46
N PHE A 52 14.74 2.74 2.51
CA PHE A 52 15.23 3.99 1.91
C PHE A 52 15.08 4.02 0.39
N SER A 53 15.20 2.85 -0.23
CA SER A 53 15.14 2.72 -1.69
C SER A 53 13.73 2.84 -2.28
N ARG A 54 12.70 2.26 -1.64
CA ARG A 54 11.41 2.02 -2.32
C ARG A 54 10.14 2.29 -1.53
N GLU A 55 10.18 2.25 -0.21
CA GLU A 55 8.95 2.23 0.61
C GLU A 55 8.19 3.56 0.54
N SER A 56 8.91 4.68 0.48
CA SER A 56 8.32 6.01 0.27
C SER A 56 7.61 6.08 -1.09
N LEU A 57 8.26 5.56 -2.13
CA LEU A 57 7.76 5.58 -3.50
C LEU A 57 6.54 4.68 -3.68
N ARG A 58 6.57 3.45 -3.13
CA ARG A 58 5.39 2.55 -3.07
C ARG A 58 4.15 3.21 -2.48
N ARG A 59 4.32 4.09 -1.48
CA ARG A 59 3.21 4.77 -0.81
C ARG A 59 2.76 6.03 -1.54
N THR A 60 3.66 6.69 -2.25
CA THR A 60 3.34 7.94 -2.96
C THR A 60 2.68 7.67 -4.29
N ILE A 61 3.21 6.70 -5.04
CA ILE A 61 2.87 6.40 -6.44
C ILE A 61 1.35 6.18 -6.60
N PRO A 62 0.71 5.24 -5.90
CA PRO A 62 -0.73 4.97 -6.06
C PRO A 62 -1.65 6.12 -5.67
N ASN A 63 -1.17 7.05 -4.84
CA ASN A 63 -1.97 8.15 -4.29
C ASN A 63 -1.91 9.43 -5.14
N ILE A 64 -1.23 9.41 -6.28
CA ILE A 64 -1.09 10.57 -7.17
C ILE A 64 -2.31 10.66 -8.09
N ASN A 65 -3.15 11.67 -7.84
CA ASN A 65 -4.38 11.89 -8.60
C ASN A 65 -4.21 12.81 -9.82
N ASN A 66 -3.18 13.67 -9.84
CA ASN A 66 -2.94 14.65 -10.90
C ASN A 66 -1.61 14.32 -11.59
N ILE A 67 -1.67 13.54 -12.67
CA ILE A 67 -0.51 13.17 -13.47
C ILE A 67 -0.52 14.06 -14.71
N HIS A 68 0.45 14.98 -14.81
CA HIS A 68 0.59 15.83 -16.00
C HIS A 68 1.05 15.00 -17.22
N SER A 69 1.88 13.97 -17.01
CA SER A 69 2.25 13.01 -18.05
C SER A 69 2.71 11.69 -17.45
N ILE A 70 2.46 10.60 -18.16
CA ILE A 70 2.89 9.24 -17.80
C ILE A 70 4.42 9.13 -17.73
N TYR A 71 5.16 9.85 -18.57
CA TYR A 71 6.61 9.70 -18.66
C TYR A 71 7.39 10.24 -17.45
N HIS A 72 7.00 11.41 -16.91
CA HIS A 72 7.58 11.93 -15.66
C HIS A 72 7.36 10.97 -14.48
N TYR A 73 6.28 10.20 -14.52
CA TYR A 73 5.93 9.22 -13.50
C TYR A 73 6.78 7.94 -13.63
N ILE A 74 6.97 7.45 -14.85
CA ILE A 74 7.85 6.31 -15.16
C ILE A 74 9.29 6.64 -14.76
N ASN A 75 9.79 7.83 -15.11
CA ASN A 75 11.13 8.26 -14.71
C ASN A 75 11.31 8.33 -13.19
N LEU A 76 10.27 8.74 -12.45
CA LEU A 76 10.28 8.76 -10.99
C LEU A 76 10.32 7.33 -10.39
N ILE A 77 9.70 6.35 -11.04
CA ILE A 77 9.80 4.93 -10.64
C ILE A 77 11.21 4.40 -10.88
N TRP A 78 11.77 4.66 -12.05
CA TRP A 78 13.13 4.19 -12.37
C TRP A 78 14.22 4.80 -11.50
N LEU A 79 13.94 5.95 -10.87
CA LEU A 79 14.83 6.61 -9.90
C LEU A 79 15.05 5.77 -8.61
N ILE A 80 14.23 4.73 -8.37
CA ILE A 80 14.41 3.75 -7.29
C ILE A 80 15.75 3.03 -7.38
N ILE A 81 16.18 2.65 -8.59
CA ILE A 81 17.43 1.88 -8.80
C ILE A 81 18.66 2.69 -8.38
N PRO A 82 18.92 3.90 -8.93
CA PRO A 82 20.10 4.68 -8.54
C PRO A 82 20.07 5.11 -7.08
N LEU A 83 18.91 5.50 -6.53
CA LEU A 83 18.78 5.80 -5.09
C LEU A 83 19.08 4.57 -4.24
N GLY A 84 18.52 3.42 -4.59
CA GLY A 84 18.72 2.19 -3.83
C GLY A 84 20.16 1.70 -3.88
N LEU A 85 20.84 1.81 -5.03
CA LEU A 85 22.28 1.52 -5.14
C LEU A 85 23.13 2.44 -4.25
N PHE A 86 22.78 3.73 -4.17
CA PHE A 86 23.46 4.67 -3.29
C PHE A 86 23.28 4.27 -1.81
N PHE A 87 22.06 4.02 -1.35
CA PHE A 87 21.82 3.61 0.03
C PHE A 87 22.38 2.22 0.36
N MET A 88 22.36 1.29 -0.59
CA MET A 88 23.00 -0.02 -0.46
C MET A 88 24.51 0.11 -0.22
N SER A 89 25.21 0.86 -1.07
CA SER A 89 26.66 1.03 -0.92
C SER A 89 27.03 1.75 0.39
N LEU A 90 26.29 2.79 0.76
CA LEU A 90 26.44 3.48 2.05
C LEU A 90 26.26 2.52 3.24
N SER A 91 25.21 1.69 3.20
CA SER A 91 24.93 0.76 4.30
C SER A 91 26.00 -0.32 4.44
N LEU A 92 26.52 -0.86 3.33
CA LEU A 92 27.59 -1.86 3.35
C LEU A 92 28.87 -1.29 3.97
N LEU A 93 29.22 -0.04 3.61
CA LEU A 93 30.33 0.67 4.24
C LEU A 93 30.12 0.87 5.75
N LEU A 94 28.91 1.25 6.16
CA LEU A 94 28.57 1.43 7.58
C LEU A 94 28.68 0.11 8.36
N ILE A 95 28.26 -1.01 7.78
CA ILE A 95 28.35 -2.33 8.43
C ILE A 95 29.80 -2.71 8.68
N LEU A 96 30.64 -2.63 7.65
CA LEU A 96 32.06 -2.95 7.75
C LEU A 96 32.77 -2.02 8.74
N PHE A 97 32.34 -0.75 8.82
CA PHE A 97 32.84 0.20 9.80
C PHE A 97 32.43 -0.17 11.24
N ILE A 98 31.15 -0.48 11.46
CA ILE A 98 30.63 -0.90 12.79
C ILE A 98 31.29 -2.21 13.25
N GLU A 99 31.54 -3.13 12.32
CA GLU A 99 32.26 -4.37 12.62
C GLU A 99 33.69 -4.08 13.05
N LYS A 100 34.41 -3.26 12.29
CA LYS A 100 35.78 -2.86 12.63
C LYS A 100 35.87 -2.16 13.99
N LEU A 101 34.88 -1.35 14.35
CA LEU A 101 34.81 -0.69 15.66
C LEU A 101 34.64 -1.68 16.82
N ASN A 102 33.90 -2.76 16.60
CA ASN A 102 33.57 -3.70 17.66
C ASN A 102 34.67 -4.75 17.94
N ASN A 103 35.77 -4.76 17.18
CA ASN A 103 36.95 -5.64 17.36
C ASN A 103 36.63 -7.13 17.61
N LYS A 104 35.47 -7.60 17.14
CA LYS A 104 35.08 -9.01 17.20
C LYS A 104 35.50 -9.63 15.87
N ASN A 105 36.50 -10.51 15.90
CA ASN A 105 36.89 -11.31 14.75
C ASN A 105 35.76 -12.28 14.45
N PHE A 106 34.79 -11.84 13.65
CA PHE A 106 33.86 -12.76 13.04
C PHE A 106 34.65 -13.69 12.12
N GLY A 107 34.24 -14.96 12.06
CA GLY A 107 34.85 -15.92 11.14
C GLY A 107 34.80 -15.39 9.69
N LEU A 108 35.70 -15.90 8.85
CA LEU A 108 35.84 -15.55 7.42
C LEU A 108 34.50 -15.43 6.65
N TYR A 109 33.47 -16.18 7.09
CA TYR A 109 32.14 -16.25 6.49
C TYR A 109 31.22 -15.01 6.70
N TYR A 110 31.57 -14.07 7.58
CA TYR A 110 30.71 -12.89 7.81
C TYR A 110 30.71 -11.92 6.62
N ASN A 111 31.89 -11.68 6.03
CA ASN A 111 32.02 -10.85 4.84
C ASN A 111 31.29 -11.46 3.63
N GLU A 112 31.39 -12.77 3.47
CA GLU A 112 30.65 -13.51 2.44
C GLU A 112 29.14 -13.38 2.65
N SER A 113 28.68 -13.50 3.90
CA SER A 113 27.27 -13.31 4.26
C SER A 113 26.78 -11.90 3.92
N CYS A 114 27.54 -10.85 4.27
CA CYS A 114 27.21 -9.48 3.90
C CYS A 114 27.05 -9.29 2.38
N PHE A 115 27.93 -9.90 1.58
CA PHE A 115 27.85 -9.85 0.13
C PHE A 115 26.60 -10.56 -0.41
N THR A 116 26.23 -11.72 0.14
CA THR A 116 24.99 -12.42 -0.27
C THR A 116 23.73 -11.62 0.06
N TYR A 117 23.68 -10.93 1.20
CA TYR A 117 22.57 -10.04 1.56
C TYR A 117 22.52 -8.79 0.68
N PHE A 118 23.67 -8.27 0.28
CA PHE A 118 23.74 -7.18 -0.70
C PHE A 118 23.20 -7.62 -2.07
N LEU A 119 23.62 -8.80 -2.54
CA LEU A 119 23.17 -9.34 -3.82
C LEU A 119 21.66 -9.60 -3.81
N SER A 120 21.10 -10.15 -2.73
CA SER A 120 19.67 -10.37 -2.60
C SER A 120 18.88 -9.06 -2.58
N ALA A 121 19.35 -8.05 -1.84
CA ALA A 121 18.74 -6.73 -1.82
C ALA A 121 18.79 -6.06 -3.21
N PHE A 122 19.87 -6.24 -3.96
CA PHE A 122 20.01 -5.71 -5.30
C PHE A 122 19.05 -6.37 -6.31
N ILE A 123 18.94 -7.70 -6.27
CA ILE A 123 17.97 -8.44 -7.10
C ILE A 123 16.55 -7.98 -6.79
N GLU A 124 16.22 -7.81 -5.52
CA GLU A 124 14.90 -7.33 -5.12
C GLU A 124 14.65 -5.90 -5.60
N LEU A 125 15.65 -5.01 -5.49
CA LEU A 125 15.54 -3.63 -5.99
C LEU A 125 15.30 -3.59 -7.52
N LEU A 126 15.90 -4.50 -8.28
CA LEU A 126 15.68 -4.57 -9.74
C LEU A 126 14.26 -4.98 -10.11
N SER A 127 13.59 -5.78 -9.27
CA SER A 127 12.19 -6.18 -9.48
C SER A 127 11.19 -5.04 -9.23
N GLU A 128 11.63 -4.02 -8.49
CA GLU A 128 10.78 -2.98 -7.92
C GLU A 128 10.10 -2.06 -8.96
N PRO A 129 10.81 -1.57 -9.99
CA PRO A 129 10.18 -0.76 -11.03
C PRO A 129 9.08 -1.54 -11.76
N PHE A 130 9.32 -2.82 -12.03
CA PHE A 130 8.34 -3.67 -12.72
C PHE A 130 7.09 -3.90 -11.89
N TYR A 131 7.23 -4.10 -10.58
CA TYR A 131 6.10 -4.18 -9.65
C TYR A 131 5.28 -2.89 -9.60
N LEU A 132 5.95 -1.72 -9.59
CA LEU A 132 5.24 -0.44 -9.59
C LEU A 132 4.59 -0.14 -10.93
N LEU A 133 5.23 -0.54 -12.04
CA LEU A 133 4.66 -0.47 -13.38
C LEU A 133 3.45 -1.39 -13.56
N SER A 134 3.44 -2.56 -12.93
CA SER A 134 2.28 -3.47 -13.00
C SER A 134 1.05 -2.89 -12.29
N ILE A 135 1.25 -2.19 -11.18
CA ILE A 135 0.15 -1.49 -10.48
C ILE A 135 -0.53 -0.44 -11.38
N ILE A 136 0.22 0.12 -12.34
CA ILE A 136 -0.24 1.20 -13.23
C ILE A 136 -0.93 0.65 -14.49
N THR A 137 -0.46 -0.50 -14.99
CA THR A 137 -0.76 -0.98 -16.35
C THR A 137 -2.06 -1.79 -16.50
N GLU A 138 -2.70 -2.23 -15.41
CA GLU A 138 -3.98 -2.99 -15.41
C GLU A 138 -4.11 -3.98 -16.60
N ASN A 139 -3.11 -4.85 -16.80
CA ASN A 139 -3.10 -5.85 -17.88
C ASN A 139 -3.17 -7.27 -17.28
N ASP A 140 -4.31 -7.95 -17.45
CA ASP A 140 -4.71 -9.17 -16.72
C ASP A 140 -3.71 -10.34 -16.77
N TYR A 141 -2.89 -10.45 -17.83
CA TYR A 141 -1.91 -11.54 -18.00
C TYR A 141 -0.61 -11.33 -17.22
N ILE A 142 -0.17 -10.08 -17.08
CA ILE A 142 1.00 -9.71 -16.25
C ILE A 142 0.60 -9.68 -14.78
N HIS A 143 -0.67 -9.34 -14.52
CA HIS A 143 -1.30 -9.45 -13.21
C HIS A 143 -1.20 -10.85 -12.63
N ILE A 144 -1.49 -11.94 -13.35
CA ILE A 144 -1.46 -13.29 -12.76
C ILE A 144 -0.05 -13.73 -12.32
N TYR A 145 0.99 -13.40 -13.10
CA TYR A 145 2.38 -13.75 -12.75
C TYR A 145 2.95 -12.89 -11.63
N ILE A 146 2.58 -11.61 -11.59
CA ILE A 146 3.00 -10.69 -10.52
C ILE A 146 2.13 -10.87 -9.27
N GLU A 147 0.83 -11.15 -9.38
CA GLU A 147 -0.07 -11.50 -8.27
C GLU A 147 0.36 -12.78 -7.58
N PHE A 148 0.98 -13.74 -8.27
CA PHE A 148 1.55 -14.91 -7.62
C PHE A 148 2.73 -14.57 -6.70
N ILE A 149 3.48 -13.50 -7.01
CA ILE A 149 4.59 -12.98 -6.17
C ILE A 149 4.10 -11.87 -5.21
N ALA A 150 3.06 -11.13 -5.58
CA ALA A 150 2.50 -9.97 -4.90
C ALA A 150 1.29 -10.30 -4.01
N SER A 151 0.80 -11.55 -3.99
CA SER A 151 -0.31 -12.04 -3.15
C SER A 151 -0.12 -11.88 -1.63
N ILE A 152 0.97 -11.23 -1.21
CA ILE A 152 1.24 -10.84 0.18
C ILE A 152 0.74 -9.41 0.49
N ILE A 153 0.42 -8.55 -0.49
CA ILE A 153 0.12 -7.13 -0.22
C ILE A 153 -1.15 -6.66 -0.95
N GLU A 154 -2.08 -6.07 -0.18
CA GLU A 154 -3.46 -5.74 -0.52
C GLU A 154 -3.67 -4.67 -1.62
N GLU A 155 -4.83 -4.78 -2.27
CA GLU A 155 -5.43 -4.00 -3.37
C GLU A 155 -5.41 -2.45 -3.19
N ARG A 156 -5.19 -1.71 -4.31
CA ARG A 156 -5.98 -0.54 -4.81
C ARG A 156 -5.66 -0.25 -6.30
N TYR A 157 -6.70 0.08 -7.10
CA TYR A 157 -6.68 0.35 -8.56
C TYR A 157 -6.46 1.83 -8.94
N ARG A 158 -5.89 2.08 -10.15
CA ARG A 158 -6.08 3.28 -11.01
C ARG A 158 -5.40 3.13 -12.41
N LEU A 159 -6.20 2.74 -13.41
CA LEU A 159 -6.25 3.16 -14.83
C LEU A 159 -5.00 3.80 -15.48
N PHE A 160 -4.28 3.03 -16.31
CA PHE A 160 -3.60 3.53 -17.52
C PHE A 160 -3.53 2.46 -18.63
N ILE A 161 -3.99 2.81 -19.83
CA ILE A 161 -3.81 1.97 -21.04
C ILE A 161 -2.42 2.26 -21.60
N ILE A 162 -1.48 1.35 -21.38
CA ILE A 162 -0.16 1.40 -22.01
C ILE A 162 -0.16 0.39 -23.16
N SER A 163 0.14 0.87 -24.37
CA SER A 163 -0.01 0.09 -25.61
C SER A 163 1.25 -0.68 -26.02
N SER A 164 2.42 -0.38 -25.44
CA SER A 164 3.69 -1.02 -25.80
C SER A 164 4.68 -1.11 -24.63
N PHE A 165 5.48 -2.19 -24.59
CA PHE A 165 6.58 -2.37 -23.62
C PHE A 165 7.64 -1.27 -23.70
N ASN A 166 7.83 -0.65 -24.86
CA ASN A 166 8.80 0.44 -25.02
C ASN A 166 8.38 1.72 -24.29
N ASP A 167 7.10 1.86 -23.97
CA ASP A 167 6.59 2.99 -23.19
C ASP A 167 6.88 2.88 -21.69
N LEU A 168 7.25 1.68 -21.21
CA LEU A 168 7.59 1.38 -19.81
C LEU A 168 9.05 1.69 -19.47
N LEU A 169 9.90 1.88 -20.48
CA LEU A 169 11.31 2.19 -20.32
C LEU A 169 11.54 3.66 -19.96
N ILE A 170 12.72 3.93 -19.40
CA ILE A 170 13.17 5.29 -19.07
C ILE A 170 13.12 6.16 -20.32
N LYS A 171 12.43 7.31 -20.24
CA LYS A 171 12.43 8.31 -21.31
C LYS A 171 13.17 9.54 -20.82
N PHE A 172 14.31 9.86 -21.44
CA PHE A 172 15.10 11.04 -21.12
C PHE A 172 14.41 12.33 -21.61
N ILE A 173 13.39 12.75 -20.88
CA ILE A 173 12.62 13.98 -21.12
C ILE A 173 13.10 15.04 -20.13
N TYR A 174 13.06 16.32 -20.53
CA TYR A 174 13.36 17.45 -19.65
C TYR A 174 12.05 18.16 -19.25
N PRO A 175 11.77 18.35 -17.95
CA PRO A 175 12.50 17.86 -16.79
C PRO A 175 12.40 16.33 -16.61
N PHE A 176 13.44 15.68 -16.05
CA PHE A 176 13.46 14.21 -15.90
C PHE A 176 12.37 13.72 -14.93
N VAL A 177 12.15 14.46 -13.84
CA VAL A 177 11.13 14.20 -12.83
C VAL A 177 10.36 15.48 -12.57
N ASP A 178 9.03 15.39 -12.48
CA ASP A 178 8.19 16.52 -12.09
C ASP A 178 8.45 16.89 -10.62
N HIS A 179 8.94 18.11 -10.40
CA HIS A 179 9.24 18.63 -9.07
C HIS A 179 8.02 18.60 -8.14
N LYS A 180 6.80 18.75 -8.66
CA LYS A 180 5.58 18.67 -7.83
C LYS A 180 5.36 17.25 -7.30
N LEU A 181 5.65 16.23 -8.11
CA LEU A 181 5.55 14.83 -7.72
C LEU A 181 6.64 14.49 -6.69
N PHE A 182 7.88 14.90 -6.97
CA PHE A 182 8.99 14.68 -6.05
C PHE A 182 8.77 15.36 -4.69
N ASN A 183 8.27 16.60 -4.65
CA ASN A 183 8.00 17.28 -3.39
C ASN A 183 6.91 16.59 -2.55
N LYS A 184 5.99 15.86 -3.18
CA LYS A 184 5.00 15.03 -2.45
C LYS A 184 5.61 13.76 -1.86
N THR A 185 6.73 13.26 -2.38
CA THR A 185 7.38 12.06 -1.83
C THR A 185 8.15 12.34 -0.55
N ILE A 186 8.74 13.53 -0.43
CA ILE A 186 9.53 13.97 0.73
C ILE A 186 8.78 13.83 2.08
N PRO A 187 7.54 14.33 2.26
CA PRO A 187 6.84 14.19 3.55
C PRO A 187 6.54 12.73 3.91
N ILE A 188 6.17 11.91 2.92
CA ILE A 188 5.90 10.48 3.13
C ILE A 188 7.20 9.73 3.45
N LEU A 189 8.32 10.12 2.82
CA LEU A 189 9.65 9.60 3.13
C LEU A 189 10.02 9.93 4.57
N LYS A 190 9.84 11.19 5.02
CA LYS A 190 10.11 11.59 6.41
C LYS A 190 9.29 10.76 7.40
N GLN A 191 7.99 10.61 7.15
CA GLN A 191 7.11 9.78 7.98
C GLN A 191 7.59 8.32 8.04
N THR A 192 7.98 7.77 6.89
CA THR A 192 8.42 6.37 6.78
C THR A 192 9.72 6.12 7.54
N ILE A 193 10.69 7.05 7.46
CA ILE A 193 11.94 6.98 8.23
C ILE A 193 11.66 7.09 9.72
N SER A 194 10.86 8.06 10.16
CA SER A 194 10.55 8.23 11.59
C SER A 194 9.89 6.99 12.17
N MET A 195 8.93 6.41 11.46
CA MET A 195 8.26 5.18 11.90
C MET A 195 9.21 3.99 11.95
N LYS A 196 10.15 3.89 11.00
CA LYS A 196 11.13 2.81 10.98
C LYS A 196 12.08 2.88 12.16
N ILE A 197 12.65 4.06 12.40
CA ILE A 197 13.57 4.28 13.52
C ILE A 197 12.87 3.93 14.83
N LEU A 198 11.63 4.38 15.02
CA LEU A 198 10.89 4.12 16.26
C LEU A 198 10.58 2.63 16.47
N ARG A 199 10.24 1.90 15.41
CA ARG A 199 9.85 0.48 15.51
C ARG A 199 11.00 -0.49 15.70
N GLU A 200 12.20 -0.11 15.29
CA GLU A 200 13.39 -0.97 15.31
C GLU A 200 14.54 -0.32 16.10
N ALA A 201 14.22 0.68 16.94
CA ALA A 201 15.17 1.44 17.75
C ALA A 201 16.02 0.51 18.64
N ASP A 202 15.35 -0.45 19.27
CA ASP A 202 15.96 -1.52 20.05
C ASP A 202 17.01 -2.30 19.25
N LEU A 203 16.68 -2.75 18.04
CA LEU A 203 17.59 -3.47 17.17
C LEU A 203 18.78 -2.59 16.75
N TYR A 204 18.56 -1.31 16.44
CA TYR A 204 19.67 -0.38 16.15
C TYR A 204 20.62 -0.23 17.34
N ILE A 205 20.08 -0.11 18.56
CA ILE A 205 20.89 0.02 19.77
C ILE A 205 21.71 -1.26 20.01
N ILE A 206 21.08 -2.44 19.87
CA ILE A 206 21.74 -3.74 20.04
C ILE A 206 22.87 -3.92 19.01
N THR A 207 22.65 -3.48 17.77
CA THR A 207 23.65 -3.64 16.69
C THR A 207 24.82 -2.69 16.80
N ILE A 208 24.58 -1.40 17.07
CA ILE A 208 25.62 -0.35 17.13
C ILE A 208 26.52 -0.56 18.35
N PHE A 209 25.92 -0.71 19.53
CA PHE A 209 26.66 -0.77 20.79
C PHE A 209 27.11 -2.19 21.16
N SER A 210 26.62 -3.21 20.46
CA SER A 210 26.92 -4.61 20.73
C SER A 210 26.68 -5.04 22.20
N LEU A 211 25.64 -4.47 22.81
CA LEU A 211 25.31 -4.60 24.25
C LEU A 211 25.12 -6.03 24.73
N ILE A 212 24.68 -6.91 23.83
CA ILE A 212 24.18 -8.26 24.13
C ILE A 212 24.98 -9.27 23.29
N SER A 213 25.24 -10.46 23.84
CA SER A 213 25.93 -11.55 23.12
C SER A 213 25.12 -12.05 21.91
N TYR A 214 25.73 -12.82 21.00
CA TYR A 214 25.01 -13.31 19.81
C TYR A 214 23.97 -14.37 20.14
N GLU A 215 24.18 -15.16 21.19
CA GLU A 215 23.21 -16.17 21.66
C GLU A 215 21.98 -15.49 22.25
N GLU A 216 22.19 -14.48 23.09
CA GLU A 216 21.11 -13.66 23.65
C GLU A 216 20.39 -12.84 22.57
N GLN A 217 21.10 -12.39 21.53
CA GLN A 217 20.48 -11.82 20.32
C GLN A 217 19.53 -12.84 19.66
N ALA A 218 19.94 -14.11 19.49
CA ALA A 218 19.05 -15.12 18.93
C ALA A 218 17.80 -15.33 19.78
N ILE A 219 17.94 -15.35 21.11
CA ILE A 219 16.81 -15.44 22.05
C ILE A 219 15.90 -14.22 21.92
N TYR A 220 16.47 -13.01 21.80
CA TYR A 220 15.71 -11.78 21.60
C TYR A 220 14.90 -11.83 20.30
N HIS A 221 15.49 -12.30 19.19
CA HIS A 221 14.77 -12.48 17.93
C HIS A 221 13.61 -13.48 18.06
N MET A 222 13.77 -14.53 18.87
CA MET A 222 12.70 -15.49 19.13
C MET A 222 11.52 -14.89 19.85
N ILE A 223 11.78 -14.07 20.86
CA ILE A 223 10.74 -13.32 21.57
C ILE A 223 10.06 -12.36 20.60
N TYR A 224 10.84 -11.61 19.81
CA TYR A 224 10.31 -10.70 18.79
C TYR A 224 9.40 -11.40 17.78
N LEU A 225 9.76 -12.60 17.32
CA LEU A 225 8.92 -13.39 16.40
C LEU A 225 7.56 -13.72 17.02
N PHE A 226 7.53 -14.05 18.31
CA PHE A 226 6.30 -14.36 19.03
C PHE A 226 5.45 -13.11 19.29
N GLU A 227 6.10 -12.04 19.76
CA GLU A 227 5.49 -10.73 20.02
C GLU A 227 4.91 -10.10 18.76
N PHE A 228 5.53 -10.31 17.59
CA PHE A 228 5.00 -9.80 16.34
C PHE A 228 3.87 -10.67 15.79
N PHE A 229 3.92 -11.99 15.97
CA PHE A 229 2.91 -12.87 15.38
C PHE A 229 1.55 -12.76 16.06
N PHE A 230 1.51 -12.85 17.39
CA PHE A 230 0.24 -13.00 18.13
C PHE A 230 -0.67 -11.77 18.02
N PRO A 231 -0.19 -10.52 18.22
CA PRO A 231 -1.00 -9.32 18.06
C PRO A 231 -1.37 -9.08 16.59
N ASN A 232 -0.49 -9.35 15.64
CA ASN A 232 -0.83 -9.19 14.23
C ASN A 232 -1.88 -10.20 13.80
N PHE A 233 -1.85 -11.44 14.29
CA PHE A 233 -2.89 -12.42 14.02
C PHE A 233 -4.27 -11.94 14.50
N ILE A 234 -4.36 -11.47 15.74
CA ILE A 234 -5.65 -11.10 16.36
C ILE A 234 -6.10 -9.71 15.89
N PHE A 235 -5.24 -8.70 16.00
CA PHE A 235 -5.65 -7.33 15.74
C PHE A 235 -5.74 -6.99 14.26
N SER A 236 -4.89 -7.55 13.38
CA SER A 236 -5.00 -7.25 11.95
C SER A 236 -6.29 -7.80 11.35
N THR A 237 -6.75 -8.96 11.83
CA THR A 237 -8.01 -9.56 11.39
C THR A 237 -9.20 -8.74 11.90
N ILE A 238 -9.19 -8.34 13.16
CA ILE A 238 -10.20 -7.43 13.73
C ILE A 238 -10.22 -6.09 12.98
N GLN A 239 -9.05 -5.53 12.67
CA GLN A 239 -8.93 -4.26 11.96
C GLN A 239 -9.51 -4.35 10.55
N GLN A 240 -9.23 -5.42 9.80
CA GLN A 240 -9.77 -5.66 8.46
C GLN A 240 -11.29 -5.81 8.49
N ILE A 241 -11.83 -6.58 9.44
CA ILE A 241 -13.27 -6.76 9.62
C ILE A 241 -13.94 -5.42 9.95
N SER A 242 -13.33 -4.65 10.85
CA SER A 242 -13.83 -3.34 11.27
C SER A 242 -13.83 -2.33 10.13
N PHE A 243 -12.76 -2.27 9.33
CA PHE A 243 -12.66 -1.39 8.17
C PHE A 243 -13.70 -1.76 7.10
N TYR A 244 -13.90 -3.05 6.86
CA TYR A 244 -14.93 -3.53 5.93
C TYR A 244 -16.34 -3.16 6.39
N TYR A 245 -16.63 -3.39 7.67
CA TYR A 245 -17.91 -3.00 8.27
C TYR A 245 -18.14 -1.49 8.14
N PHE A 246 -17.11 -0.69 8.41
CA PHE A 246 -17.15 0.76 8.23
C PHE A 246 -17.40 1.18 6.77
N GLN A 247 -16.73 0.55 5.82
CA GLN A 247 -16.93 0.85 4.40
C GLN A 247 -18.37 0.53 3.96
N GLN A 248 -18.92 -0.61 4.42
CA GLN A 248 -20.30 -0.98 4.12
C GLN A 248 -21.31 -0.02 4.73
N THR A 249 -21.12 0.39 5.99
CA THR A 249 -22.02 1.34 6.64
C THR A 249 -21.95 2.71 5.98
N PHE A 250 -20.75 3.17 5.63
CA PHE A 250 -20.55 4.44 4.93
C PHE A 250 -21.17 4.45 3.52
N LEU A 251 -21.04 3.36 2.76
CA LEU A 251 -21.71 3.25 1.45
C LEU A 251 -23.23 3.22 1.58
N ARG A 252 -23.76 2.50 2.57
CA ARG A 252 -25.21 2.45 2.82
C ARG A 252 -25.78 3.81 3.22
N THR A 253 -25.09 4.57 4.07
CA THR A 253 -25.55 5.91 4.47
C THR A 253 -25.53 6.89 3.30
N ASN A 254 -24.51 6.85 2.44
CA ASN A 254 -24.48 7.69 1.24
C ASN A 254 -25.59 7.30 0.25
N ILE A 255 -25.78 6.00 -0.04
CA ILE A 255 -26.86 5.53 -0.90
C ILE A 255 -28.23 5.94 -0.33
N ASN A 256 -28.45 5.78 0.98
CA ASN A 256 -29.70 6.20 1.62
C ASN A 256 -29.91 7.72 1.52
N ARG A 257 -28.86 8.54 1.68
CA ARG A 257 -28.97 10.00 1.46
C ARG A 257 -29.34 10.34 0.02
N TYR A 258 -28.73 9.69 -0.98
CA TYR A 258 -29.09 9.89 -2.38
C TYR A 258 -30.53 9.45 -2.68
N MET A 259 -30.99 8.35 -2.08
CA MET A 259 -32.37 7.88 -2.24
C MET A 259 -33.39 8.81 -1.57
N ILE A 260 -33.09 9.34 -0.37
CA ILE A 260 -33.96 10.30 0.34
C ILE A 260 -34.08 11.60 -0.48
N VAL A 261 -32.94 12.16 -0.90
CA VAL A 261 -32.91 13.39 -1.70
C VAL A 261 -33.69 13.20 -3.02
N ASN A 262 -33.49 12.10 -3.74
CA ASN A 262 -34.26 11.84 -4.96
C ASN A 262 -35.75 11.60 -4.69
N SER A 263 -36.12 11.00 -3.56
CA SER A 263 -37.53 10.80 -3.20
C SER A 263 -38.26 12.11 -2.86
N GLU A 264 -37.56 13.07 -2.24
CA GLU A 264 -38.09 14.41 -1.97
C GLU A 264 -38.34 15.19 -3.27
N TYR A 265 -37.39 15.17 -4.22
CA TYR A 265 -37.59 15.80 -5.53
C TYR A 265 -38.76 15.18 -6.32
N ILE A 266 -38.92 13.86 -6.30
CA ILE A 266 -40.04 13.18 -6.97
C ILE A 266 -41.38 13.53 -6.30
N GLN A 267 -41.42 13.69 -4.97
CA GLN A 267 -42.63 14.12 -4.26
C GLN A 267 -42.99 15.57 -4.58
N ASP A 268 -42.01 16.48 -4.66
CA ASP A 268 -42.24 17.88 -5.00
C ASP A 268 -42.75 18.05 -6.44
N ASP A 269 -42.19 17.31 -7.40
CA ASP A 269 -42.67 17.31 -8.79
C ASP A 269 -44.09 16.75 -8.92
N LEU A 270 -44.43 15.70 -8.15
CA LEU A 270 -45.79 15.15 -8.10
C LEU A 270 -46.81 16.12 -7.47
N ILE A 271 -46.40 16.90 -6.47
CA ILE A 271 -47.23 17.94 -5.86
C ILE A 271 -47.47 19.08 -6.86
N LEU A 272 -46.42 19.51 -7.58
CA LEU A 272 -46.52 20.55 -8.61
C LEU A 272 -47.43 20.14 -9.79
N LEU A 273 -47.35 18.87 -10.21
CA LEU A 273 -48.22 18.30 -11.24
C LEU A 273 -49.68 18.21 -10.80
N LYS A 274 -49.95 17.82 -9.55
CA LYS A 274 -51.31 17.82 -8.97
C LYS A 274 -51.89 19.23 -8.86
N GLN A 275 -51.08 20.23 -8.52
CA GLN A 275 -51.50 21.64 -8.49
C GLN A 275 -51.82 22.16 -9.90
N LYS A 276 -51.01 21.86 -10.90
CA LYS A 276 -51.28 22.21 -12.30
C LYS A 276 -52.54 21.51 -12.84
N GLN A 277 -52.80 20.26 -12.45
CA GLN A 277 -54.03 19.54 -12.83
C GLN A 277 -55.28 20.16 -12.18
N LYS A 278 -55.22 20.57 -10.90
CA LYS A 278 -56.31 21.31 -10.24
C LYS A 278 -56.58 22.66 -10.90
N GLN A 279 -55.54 23.43 -11.20
CA GLN A 279 -55.68 24.70 -11.91
C GLN A 279 -56.31 24.54 -13.29
N LYS A 280 -56.00 23.45 -14.00
CA LYS A 280 -56.63 23.14 -15.31
C LYS A 280 -58.12 22.78 -15.16
N GLN A 281 -58.48 22.03 -14.13
CA GLN A 281 -59.88 21.69 -13.82
C GLN A 281 -60.71 22.91 -13.41
N ASP A 282 -60.13 23.85 -12.64
CA ASP A 282 -60.79 25.11 -12.27
C ASP A 282 -60.95 26.06 -13.48
N TYR A 283 -59.99 26.04 -14.42
CA TYR A 283 -60.07 26.79 -15.67
C TYR A 283 -61.16 26.23 -16.60
N ASP A 284 -61.26 24.90 -16.73
CA ASP A 284 -62.31 24.27 -17.53
C ASP A 284 -63.71 24.52 -16.92
N GLN A 285 -63.86 24.42 -15.59
CA GLN A 285 -65.13 24.72 -14.90
C GLN A 285 -65.56 26.19 -15.03
N SER A 286 -64.62 27.13 -15.05
CA SER A 286 -64.92 28.54 -15.30
C SER A 286 -65.28 28.80 -16.77
N TYR A 287 -64.64 28.12 -17.73
CA TYR A 287 -65.00 28.19 -19.15
C TYR A 287 -66.43 27.69 -19.43
N TYR A 288 -66.87 26.61 -18.77
CA TYR A 288 -68.25 26.13 -18.87
C TYR A 288 -69.27 27.07 -18.21
N ARG A 289 -68.90 27.77 -17.13
CA ARG A 289 -69.77 28.80 -16.53
C ARG A 289 -69.92 30.05 -17.41
N TYR A 290 -68.86 30.49 -18.08
CA TYR A 290 -68.93 31.64 -18.99
C TYR A 290 -69.74 31.34 -20.26
N ASN A 291 -69.62 30.14 -20.83
CA ASN A 291 -70.43 29.73 -21.99
C ASN A 291 -71.91 29.51 -21.66
N HIS A 292 -72.27 29.12 -20.43
CA HIS A 292 -73.67 29.05 -20.02
C HIS A 292 -74.31 30.44 -19.81
N ILE A 293 -73.52 31.46 -19.45
CA ILE A 293 -74.02 32.83 -19.24
C ILE A 293 -74.14 33.58 -20.58
N SER A 294 -73.26 33.33 -21.56
CA SER A 294 -73.34 33.96 -22.89
C SER A 294 -74.50 33.45 -23.76
N ILE A 295 -75.01 32.24 -23.50
CA ILE A 295 -76.20 31.69 -24.20
C ILE A 295 -77.50 32.38 -23.78
N TYR A 296 -77.55 33.02 -22.59
CA TYR A 296 -78.75 33.74 -22.12
C TYR A 296 -78.76 35.25 -22.45
N ILE A 297 -77.69 35.80 -23.02
CA ILE A 297 -77.58 37.24 -23.36
C ILE A 297 -77.78 37.49 -24.87
N CYS A 298 -77.96 36.43 -25.68
CA CYS A 298 -78.22 36.51 -27.13
C CYS A 298 -79.55 35.87 -27.59
N SER A 299 -80.52 35.72 -26.69
CA SER A 299 -81.91 35.34 -27.00
C SER A 299 -82.87 36.46 -26.61
#